data_AF-A0A7Y3IAA8-F1
#
_entry.id   AF-A0A7Y3IAA8-F1
#
_cell.length_a   1.000
_cell.length_b   1.000
_cell.length_c   1.000
_cell.angle_alpha   90.00
_cell.angle_beta   90.00
_cell.angle_gamma   90.00
#
_symmetry.space_group_name_H-M   'P 1'
#
loop_
_entity.id
_entity.type
_entity.pdbx_description
1 polymer ?
#
loop_
_entity_poly.entity_id
_entity_poly.type
_entity_poly.pdbx_seq_one_letter_code
_entity_poly.pdbx_strand_id
1 'polypeptide(L)'
;MSERSPQHPGGDRRTRDDGTPTAGGRPEEGSLDRRTALKVLAASAALAGTPACGPGADTTGSETDAAHIRLSGFDPVPPSNPLAAGTPTDPDLLAPTVPWEPVLGDGEMETVRALCDLILPGDERSPAASAVGVPDYVNEYVSAPYPGQQEDLVLVRGGLAWLNRESRARFDADFGALSTDRQRAICDPIRYEPDAPEELRVQARFFDRFRDITSTGFWTTDEGMADLGYVGNVPLPSFEGPPPEVVEALGLTAEDLA
;
A
#
# COMPACT_ATOMS: atom_id res chain seq x y z
N MET A 1 0.66 -22.35 -57.61
CA MET A 1 -0.50 -22.68 -58.48
C MET A 1 -1.52 -23.39 -57.63
N SER A 2 -2.78 -23.00 -57.45
CA SER A 2 -3.58 -21.82 -57.78
C SER A 2 -4.82 -21.97 -56.87
N GLU A 3 -5.07 -21.03 -55.97
CA GLU A 3 -6.22 -20.12 -55.97
C GLU A 3 -7.53 -20.65 -56.59
N ARG A 4 -8.64 -20.56 -55.83
CA ARG A 4 -9.79 -19.66 -56.13
C ARG A 4 -10.94 -19.80 -55.13
N SER A 5 -11.33 -18.66 -54.54
CA SER A 5 -12.73 -18.37 -54.17
C SER A 5 -13.56 -18.11 -55.44
N PRO A 6 -14.90 -18.22 -55.37
CA PRO A 6 -15.78 -17.03 -55.42
C PRO A 6 -17.12 -17.27 -54.66
N GLN A 7 -18.14 -16.42 -54.51
CA GLN A 7 -18.45 -14.98 -54.63
C GLN A 7 -19.85 -14.79 -53.98
N HIS A 8 -20.15 -13.56 -53.58
CA HIS A 8 -21.46 -13.05 -53.14
C HIS A 8 -22.33 -12.61 -54.34
N PRO A 9 -23.66 -12.52 -54.18
CA PRO A 9 -24.40 -11.30 -54.56
C PRO A 9 -25.50 -10.97 -53.51
N GLY A 10 -26.09 -9.78 -53.36
CA GLY A 10 -26.10 -8.53 -54.12
C GLY A 10 -27.55 -8.09 -54.49
N GLY A 11 -28.08 -7.02 -53.87
CA GLY A 11 -29.26 -6.22 -54.30
C GLY A 11 -30.64 -6.64 -53.74
N ASP A 12 -31.65 -5.79 -53.52
CA ASP A 12 -31.88 -4.39 -53.88
C ASP A 12 -33.04 -3.77 -53.04
N ARG A 13 -33.13 -2.45 -53.15
CA ARG A 13 -33.76 -1.35 -52.41
C ARG A 13 -35.21 -1.04 -52.83
N ARG A 14 -36.05 -0.46 -51.93
CA ARG A 14 -37.01 0.68 -52.12
C ARG A 14 -38.08 0.76 -50.99
N THR A 15 -37.99 1.71 -50.06
CA THR A 15 -38.64 3.06 -50.00
C THR A 15 -40.18 3.06 -50.00
N ARG A 16 -40.78 3.62 -48.93
CA ARG A 16 -41.84 4.63 -49.01
C ARG A 16 -41.90 5.46 -47.73
N ASP A 17 -41.93 6.76 -47.97
CA ASP A 17 -42.01 7.91 -47.09
C ASP A 17 -43.46 8.43 -47.17
N ASP A 18 -43.99 8.94 -46.06
CA ASP A 18 -45.16 9.83 -46.01
C ASP A 18 -45.07 10.65 -44.70
N GLY A 19 -44.64 11.92 -44.82
CA GLY A 19 -44.85 12.97 -43.82
C GLY A 19 -46.33 13.39 -43.75
N THR A 20 -46.87 14.11 -42.76
CA THR A 20 -46.39 15.38 -42.19
C THR A 20 -47.24 15.71 -40.90
N PRO A 21 -47.20 16.90 -40.26
CA PRO A 21 -46.62 17.10 -38.93
C PRO A 21 -47.62 17.62 -37.86
N THR A 22 -47.24 17.61 -36.58
CA THR A 22 -47.81 18.55 -35.59
C THR A 22 -46.74 19.05 -34.63
N ALA A 23 -46.64 20.38 -34.57
CA ALA A 23 -45.76 21.15 -33.71
C ALA A 23 -46.26 21.19 -32.25
N GLY A 24 -45.33 21.32 -31.31
CA GLY A 24 -45.63 21.61 -29.90
C GLY A 24 -44.42 21.40 -29.00
N GLY A 25 -43.51 22.38 -28.95
CA GLY A 25 -42.34 22.34 -28.09
C GLY A 25 -42.65 22.55 -26.60
N ARG A 26 -41.84 21.92 -25.75
CA ARG A 26 -41.48 22.36 -24.39
C ARG A 26 -40.00 21.99 -24.16
N PRO A 27 -39.17 22.86 -23.54
CA PRO A 27 -37.82 22.50 -23.17
C PRO A 27 -37.85 21.52 -21.97
N GLU A 28 -37.07 20.45 -22.07
CA GLU A 28 -36.80 19.52 -20.97
C GLU A 28 -36.00 20.26 -19.88
N GLU A 29 -36.63 20.45 -18.73
CA GLU A 29 -36.02 20.93 -17.50
C GLU A 29 -35.05 19.85 -16.99
N GLY A 30 -33.75 20.17 -16.95
CA GLY A 30 -32.71 19.30 -16.40
C GLY A 30 -32.92 19.06 -14.90
N SER A 31 -33.62 17.98 -14.58
CA SER A 31 -33.77 17.47 -13.21
C SER A 31 -32.39 17.10 -12.65
N LEU A 32 -31.97 17.83 -11.61
CA LEU A 32 -30.76 17.53 -10.84
C LEU A 32 -30.83 16.11 -10.28
N ASP A 33 -29.83 15.28 -10.60
CA ASP A 33 -29.74 13.91 -10.08
C ASP A 33 -29.60 13.92 -8.55
N ARG A 34 -30.33 13.00 -7.89
CA ARG A 34 -30.37 12.86 -6.42
C ARG A 34 -28.96 12.67 -5.84
N ARG A 35 -28.06 12.06 -6.61
CA ARG A 35 -26.66 11.86 -6.24
C ARG A 35 -25.84 13.15 -6.28
N THR A 36 -26.20 14.09 -7.16
CA THR A 36 -25.59 15.43 -7.25
C THR A 36 -26.11 16.34 -6.13
N ALA A 37 -27.39 16.23 -5.77
CA ALA A 37 -27.95 16.96 -4.64
C ALA A 37 -27.29 16.58 -3.29
N LEU A 38 -27.03 15.28 -3.07
CA LEU A 38 -26.35 14.81 -1.86
C LEU A 38 -24.90 15.29 -1.76
N LYS A 39 -24.19 15.39 -2.88
CA LYS A 39 -22.80 15.92 -2.91
C LYS A 39 -22.73 17.40 -2.55
N VAL A 40 -23.72 18.19 -2.98
CA VAL A 40 -23.78 19.63 -2.67
C VAL A 40 -24.20 19.87 -1.21
N LEU A 41 -25.05 19.01 -0.64
CA LEU A 41 -25.48 19.12 0.77
C LEU A 41 -24.38 18.71 1.77
N ALA A 42 -23.49 17.77 1.41
CA ALA A 42 -22.36 17.39 2.26
C ALA A 42 -21.27 18.47 2.34
N ALA A 43 -21.14 19.30 1.30
CA ALA A 43 -20.14 20.37 1.23
C ALA A 43 -20.49 21.64 2.03
N SER A 44 -21.67 21.71 2.65
CA SER A 44 -22.16 22.91 3.34
C SER A 44 -22.38 22.74 4.86
N ALA A 45 -21.97 21.62 5.45
CA ALA A 45 -22.18 21.32 6.88
C ALA A 45 -20.97 21.62 7.79
N ALA A 46 -20.05 22.49 7.38
CA ALA A 46 -18.84 22.82 8.15
C ALA A 46 -18.71 24.30 8.51
N LEU A 47 -19.81 25.00 8.83
CA LEU A 47 -19.76 26.33 9.46
C LEU A 47 -21.00 26.58 10.34
N ALA A 48 -21.01 26.03 11.56
CA ALA A 48 -21.89 26.50 12.64
C ALA A 48 -21.39 26.02 14.02
N GLY A 49 -20.33 26.64 14.54
CA GLY A 49 -20.00 26.57 15.97
C GLY A 49 -20.61 27.78 16.68
N THR A 50 -21.73 27.59 17.37
CA THR A 50 -22.39 28.62 18.21
C THR A 50 -21.59 28.88 19.49
N PRO A 51 -21.51 30.12 20.01
CA PRO A 51 -20.88 30.39 21.29
C PRO A 51 -21.83 30.02 22.42
N ALA A 52 -21.50 28.97 23.19
CA ALA A 52 -22.14 28.68 24.46
C ALA A 52 -21.31 29.28 25.60
N CYS A 53 -21.87 30.27 26.27
CA CYS A 53 -21.31 30.92 27.45
C CYS A 53 -21.70 30.12 28.70
N GLY A 54 -20.74 29.79 29.57
CA GLY A 54 -20.98 29.20 30.91
C GLY A 54 -19.65 28.89 31.63
N PRO A 55 -19.43 29.36 32.88
CA PRO A 55 -18.08 29.49 33.45
C PRO A 55 -17.64 28.31 34.32
N GLY A 56 -16.33 28.04 34.30
CA GLY A 56 -15.54 27.55 35.44
C GLY A 56 -15.56 26.05 35.73
N ALA A 57 -14.50 25.36 35.34
CA ALA A 57 -13.84 24.34 36.18
C ALA A 57 -12.48 23.98 35.56
N ASP A 58 -11.42 24.27 36.31
CA ASP A 58 -10.05 23.89 36.03
C ASP A 58 -9.96 22.37 35.83
N THR A 59 -9.52 21.95 34.65
CA THR A 59 -8.93 20.62 34.48
C THR A 59 -7.62 20.81 33.72
N THR A 60 -6.54 20.85 34.49
CA THR A 60 -5.17 20.76 33.98
C THR A 60 -4.96 19.37 33.38
N GLY A 61 -5.38 19.18 32.14
CA GLY A 61 -4.91 18.14 31.25
C GLY A 61 -3.71 18.67 30.51
N SER A 62 -2.52 18.21 30.89
CA SER A 62 -1.29 18.46 30.16
C SER A 62 -1.34 17.69 28.83
N GLU A 63 -1.92 18.30 27.81
CA GLU A 63 -1.64 17.94 26.43
C GLU A 63 -0.20 18.40 26.16
N THR A 64 0.73 17.45 26.11
CA THR A 64 2.04 17.67 25.50
C THR A 64 1.80 17.93 24.02
N ASP A 65 1.59 19.20 23.71
CA ASP A 65 1.66 19.77 22.37
C ASP A 65 3.05 19.41 21.83
N ALA A 66 3.11 18.41 20.96
CA ALA A 66 4.31 18.11 20.18
C ALA A 66 4.52 19.32 19.29
N ALA A 67 5.29 20.28 19.80
CA ALA A 67 5.61 21.52 19.14
C ALA A 67 6.32 21.20 17.82
N HIS A 68 5.55 21.11 16.74
CA HIS A 68 6.07 21.21 15.40
C HIS A 68 6.89 22.50 15.36
N ILE A 69 8.20 22.38 15.17
CA ILE A 69 9.07 23.51 14.86
C ILE A 69 8.54 24.09 13.56
N ARG A 70 7.65 25.09 13.64
CA ARG A 70 7.25 25.89 12.49
C ARG A 70 8.44 26.76 12.15
N LEU A 71 9.25 26.29 11.21
CA LEU A 71 10.26 27.13 10.58
C LEU A 71 9.52 28.28 9.90
N SER A 72 9.54 29.45 10.52
CA SER A 72 8.88 30.64 10.02
C SER A 72 9.46 31.01 8.65
N GLY A 73 8.62 31.00 7.60
CA GLY A 73 9.02 31.41 6.25
C GLY A 73 8.85 30.37 5.14
N PHE A 74 8.36 29.17 5.45
CA PHE A 74 7.97 28.20 4.41
C PHE A 74 6.47 28.31 4.12
N ASP A 75 6.14 28.49 2.83
CA ASP A 75 4.78 28.33 2.35
C ASP A 75 4.27 26.92 2.72
N PRO A 76 2.96 26.75 3.00
CA PRO A 76 2.40 25.43 3.24
C PRO A 76 2.70 24.52 2.05
N VAL A 77 3.21 23.32 2.33
CA VAL A 77 3.47 22.31 1.30
C VAL A 77 2.15 22.03 0.58
N PRO A 78 2.09 22.19 -0.76
CA PRO A 78 0.87 21.91 -1.51
C PRO A 78 0.49 20.42 -1.35
N PRO A 79 -0.81 20.09 -1.41
CA PRO A 79 -1.27 18.72 -1.20
C PRO A 79 -0.89 17.75 -2.33
N SER A 80 -0.33 18.26 -3.43
CA SER A 80 0.04 17.51 -4.62
C SER A 80 1.23 18.19 -5.28
N ASN A 81 2.11 17.43 -5.94
CA ASN A 81 3.17 17.97 -6.76
C ASN A 81 2.64 18.25 -8.18
N PRO A 82 2.46 19.52 -8.60
CA PRO A 82 1.93 19.83 -9.93
C PRO A 82 2.87 19.44 -11.08
N LEU A 83 4.12 19.08 -10.78
CA LEU A 83 5.10 18.61 -11.76
C LEU A 83 5.14 17.08 -11.88
N ALA A 84 4.49 16.34 -10.98
CA ALA A 84 4.44 14.89 -11.08
C ALA A 84 3.54 14.47 -12.25
N ALA A 85 4.02 13.55 -13.08
CA ALA A 85 3.25 13.01 -14.19
C ALA A 85 2.10 12.09 -13.71
N GLY A 86 2.14 11.64 -12.46
CA GLY A 86 1.14 10.71 -11.88
C GLY A 86 1.20 9.32 -12.52
N THR A 87 2.35 8.97 -13.11
CA THR A 87 2.56 7.65 -13.74
C THR A 87 3.24 6.70 -12.75
N PRO A 88 3.23 5.37 -12.98
CA PRO A 88 3.94 4.45 -12.08
C PRO A 88 5.46 4.70 -11.99
N THR A 89 6.06 5.35 -12.99
CA THR A 89 7.49 5.72 -13.00
C THR A 89 7.74 7.12 -12.41
N ASP A 90 6.70 7.96 -12.33
CA ASP A 90 6.76 9.31 -11.79
C ASP A 90 5.46 9.62 -11.02
N PRO A 91 5.29 8.99 -9.83
CA PRO A 91 4.10 9.20 -9.01
C PRO A 91 4.18 10.55 -8.28
N ASP A 92 3.01 11.10 -7.94
CA ASP A 92 2.97 12.22 -7.02
C ASP A 92 3.25 11.73 -5.60
N LEU A 93 4.46 11.98 -5.09
CA LEU A 93 4.86 11.55 -3.74
C LEU A 93 4.13 12.32 -2.62
N LEU A 94 3.49 13.45 -2.92
CA LEU A 94 2.68 14.20 -1.95
C LEU A 94 1.24 13.67 -1.87
N ALA A 95 0.77 13.05 -2.96
CA ALA A 95 -0.54 12.40 -3.04
C ALA A 95 -0.44 11.05 -3.77
N PRO A 96 0.24 10.05 -3.19
CA PRO A 96 0.49 8.79 -3.86
C PRO A 96 -0.82 8.03 -4.10
N THR A 97 -0.95 7.45 -5.30
CA THR A 97 -2.09 6.60 -5.68
C THR A 97 -1.59 5.28 -6.23
N VAL A 98 -2.20 4.18 -5.80
CA VAL A 98 -1.92 2.83 -6.32
C VAL A 98 -2.84 2.56 -7.51
N PRO A 99 -2.32 2.35 -8.74
CA PRO A 99 -3.14 2.22 -9.94
C PRO A 99 -3.65 0.80 -10.21
N TRP A 100 -3.35 -0.17 -9.34
CA TRP A 100 -3.81 -1.56 -9.45
C TRP A 100 -4.68 -1.96 -8.26
N GLU A 101 -5.57 -2.92 -8.48
CA GLU A 101 -6.46 -3.44 -7.45
C GLU A 101 -5.80 -4.59 -6.68
N PRO A 102 -6.07 -4.73 -5.37
CA PRO A 102 -5.60 -5.87 -4.59
C PRO A 102 -6.15 -7.20 -5.11
N VAL A 103 -5.31 -8.23 -5.17
CA VAL A 103 -5.67 -9.54 -5.75
C VAL A 103 -5.88 -10.66 -4.73
N LEU A 104 -5.33 -10.54 -3.52
CA LEU A 104 -5.53 -11.54 -2.47
C LEU A 104 -6.90 -11.36 -1.81
N GLY A 105 -7.64 -12.46 -1.65
CA GLY A 105 -8.97 -12.46 -1.02
C GLY A 105 -8.91 -12.55 0.51
N ASP A 106 -10.05 -12.34 1.18
CA ASP A 106 -10.15 -12.26 2.65
C ASP A 106 -9.50 -13.45 3.39
N GLY A 107 -9.76 -14.69 2.93
CA GLY A 107 -9.18 -15.89 3.55
C GLY A 107 -7.65 -16.01 3.34
N GLU A 108 -7.13 -15.50 2.22
CA GLU A 108 -5.68 -15.40 2.02
C GLU A 108 -5.10 -14.34 2.96
N MET A 109 -5.79 -13.21 3.12
CA MET A 109 -5.37 -12.11 4.00
C MET A 109 -5.30 -12.49 5.47
N GLU A 110 -6.17 -13.37 5.97
CA GLU A 110 -6.04 -13.94 7.33
C GLU A 110 -4.71 -14.70 7.51
N THR A 111 -4.30 -15.45 6.48
CA THR A 111 -3.05 -16.20 6.49
C THR A 111 -1.85 -15.27 6.37
N VAL A 112 -1.92 -14.26 5.50
CA VAL A 112 -0.91 -13.20 5.35
C VAL A 112 -0.68 -12.50 6.69
N ARG A 113 -1.75 -12.05 7.35
CA ARG A 113 -1.68 -11.37 8.65
C ARG A 113 -0.95 -12.20 9.68
N ALA A 114 -1.37 -13.46 9.85
CA ALA A 114 -0.76 -14.37 10.81
C ALA A 114 0.71 -14.67 10.48
N LEU A 115 1.06 -14.80 9.20
CA LEU A 115 2.43 -15.04 8.79
C LEU A 115 3.33 -13.81 8.99
N CYS A 116 2.83 -12.60 8.71
CA CYS A 116 3.54 -11.36 9.01
C CYS A 116 3.85 -11.24 10.51
N ASP A 117 2.87 -11.49 11.38
CA ASP A 117 3.05 -11.42 12.84
C ASP A 117 3.94 -12.55 13.39
N LEU A 118 4.01 -13.69 12.69
CA LEU A 118 4.94 -14.77 13.04
C LEU A 118 6.39 -14.38 12.72
N ILE A 119 6.62 -13.69 11.61
CA ILE A 119 7.94 -13.27 11.11
C ILE A 119 8.45 -12.07 11.90
N LEU A 120 7.59 -11.06 12.11
CA LEU A 120 7.87 -9.84 12.87
C LEU A 120 6.79 -9.65 13.94
N PRO A 121 6.89 -10.38 15.07
CA PRO A 121 6.01 -10.18 16.22
C PRO A 121 6.30 -8.85 16.90
N GLY A 122 5.31 -8.28 17.56
CA GLY A 122 5.51 -7.10 18.40
C GLY A 122 6.35 -7.44 19.63
N ASP A 123 7.19 -6.50 20.04
CA ASP A 123 8.07 -6.59 21.20
C ASP A 123 8.11 -5.26 21.97
N GLU A 124 9.12 -5.08 22.83
CA GLU A 124 9.28 -3.86 23.64
C GLU A 124 9.67 -2.62 22.81
N ARG A 125 10.23 -2.82 21.62
CA ARG A 125 10.76 -1.74 20.76
C ARG A 125 9.78 -1.34 19.69
N SER A 126 9.07 -2.31 19.13
CA SER A 126 8.30 -2.12 17.92
C SER A 126 6.99 -2.94 17.93
N PRO A 127 5.94 -2.43 17.26
CA PRO A 127 4.68 -3.15 17.15
C PRO A 127 4.80 -4.36 16.21
N ALA A 128 3.81 -5.26 16.23
CA ALA A 128 3.76 -6.36 15.26
C ALA A 128 3.56 -5.84 13.83
N ALA A 129 4.03 -6.58 12.84
CA ALA A 129 3.88 -6.19 11.43
C ALA A 129 2.41 -5.90 11.02
N SER A 130 1.44 -6.65 11.53
CA SER A 130 0.02 -6.40 11.23
C SER A 130 -0.54 -5.12 11.84
N ALA A 131 0.12 -4.55 12.83
CA ALA A 131 -0.31 -3.31 13.48
C ALA A 131 0.08 -2.05 12.69
N VAL A 132 1.05 -2.16 11.77
CA VAL A 132 1.56 -1.05 10.95
C VAL A 132 1.26 -1.22 9.46
N GLY A 133 0.24 -2.03 9.12
CA GLY A 133 -0.27 -2.14 7.75
C GLY A 133 0.52 -3.05 6.80
N VAL A 134 1.51 -3.81 7.30
CA VAL A 134 2.34 -4.71 6.46
C VAL A 134 1.52 -5.73 5.66
N PRO A 135 0.45 -6.36 6.19
CA PRO A 135 -0.37 -7.29 5.40
C PRO A 135 -0.98 -6.65 4.16
N ASP A 136 -1.45 -5.40 4.27
CA ASP A 136 -2.03 -4.66 3.15
C ASP A 136 -0.96 -4.30 2.13
N TYR A 137 0.23 -3.89 2.60
CA TYR A 137 1.41 -3.71 1.74
C TYR A 137 1.79 -5.00 0.99
N VAL A 138 1.77 -6.17 1.63
CA VAL A 138 2.06 -7.44 0.98
C VAL A 138 1.08 -7.68 -0.17
N ASN A 139 -0.23 -7.46 0.06
CA ASN A 139 -1.25 -7.61 -0.98
C ASN A 139 -1.03 -6.60 -2.12
N GLU A 140 -0.78 -5.34 -1.80
CA GLU A 140 -0.48 -4.31 -2.79
C GLU A 140 0.74 -4.67 -3.64
N TYR A 141 1.83 -5.09 -2.99
CA TYR A 141 3.09 -5.45 -3.64
C TYR A 141 2.90 -6.60 -4.64
N VAL A 142 2.27 -7.71 -4.23
CA VAL A 142 2.04 -8.86 -5.13
C VAL A 142 0.96 -8.58 -6.18
N SER A 143 0.16 -7.54 -6.00
CA SER A 143 -0.85 -7.11 -6.98
C SER A 143 -0.25 -6.26 -8.11
N ALA A 144 0.97 -5.76 -7.95
CA ALA A 144 1.58 -4.91 -8.95
C ALA A 144 1.78 -5.67 -10.29
N PRO A 145 1.53 -5.03 -11.44
CA PRO A 145 1.53 -5.69 -12.75
C PRO A 145 2.94 -5.97 -13.31
N TYR A 146 3.98 -5.72 -12.53
CA TYR A 146 5.37 -5.88 -12.96
C TYR A 146 5.76 -7.37 -12.97
N PRO A 147 6.63 -7.81 -13.91
CA PRO A 147 6.97 -9.23 -14.04
C PRO A 147 7.46 -9.90 -12.74
N GLY A 148 8.32 -9.23 -11.97
CA GLY A 148 8.82 -9.76 -10.70
C GLY A 148 7.70 -9.96 -9.67
N GLN A 149 6.81 -8.99 -9.53
CA GLN A 149 5.66 -9.07 -8.61
C GLN A 149 4.64 -10.12 -9.05
N GLN A 150 4.48 -10.35 -10.36
CA GLN A 150 3.64 -11.44 -10.88
C GLN A 150 4.25 -12.82 -10.58
N GLU A 151 5.57 -12.97 -10.63
CA GLU A 151 6.28 -14.18 -10.19
C GLU A 151 6.14 -14.39 -8.67
N ASP A 152 6.32 -13.32 -7.90
CA ASP A 152 6.13 -13.32 -6.45
C ASP A 152 4.69 -13.71 -6.08
N LEU A 153 3.68 -13.20 -6.79
CA LEU A 153 2.26 -13.56 -6.57
C LEU A 153 2.01 -15.07 -6.70
N VAL A 154 2.59 -15.71 -7.72
CA VAL A 154 2.46 -17.16 -7.93
C VAL A 154 3.08 -17.92 -6.76
N LEU A 155 4.27 -17.51 -6.33
CA LEU A 155 4.98 -18.12 -5.20
C LEU A 155 4.21 -17.94 -3.90
N VAL A 156 3.74 -16.71 -3.62
CA VAL A 156 2.99 -16.36 -2.41
C VAL A 156 1.69 -17.14 -2.33
N ARG A 157 0.85 -17.15 -3.38
CA ARG A 157 -0.39 -17.93 -3.37
C ARG A 157 -0.15 -19.42 -3.17
N GLY A 158 0.87 -19.97 -3.81
CA GLY A 158 1.28 -21.37 -3.62
C GLY A 158 1.65 -21.68 -2.17
N GLY A 159 2.41 -20.79 -1.54
CA GLY A 159 2.81 -20.88 -0.14
C GLY A 159 1.64 -20.74 0.85
N LEU A 160 0.78 -19.75 0.67
CA LEU A 160 -0.42 -19.55 1.51
C LEU A 160 -1.37 -20.75 1.44
N ALA A 161 -1.58 -21.31 0.24
CA ALA A 161 -2.36 -22.53 0.07
C ALA A 161 -1.70 -23.74 0.73
N TRP A 162 -0.36 -23.84 0.66
CA TRP A 162 0.39 -24.89 1.36
C TRP A 162 0.27 -24.77 2.89
N LEU A 163 0.41 -23.56 3.45
CA LEU A 163 0.27 -23.33 4.90
C LEU A 163 -1.09 -23.77 5.41
N ASN A 164 -2.18 -23.38 4.74
CA ASN A 164 -3.52 -23.78 5.15
C ASN A 164 -3.75 -25.30 5.03
N ARG A 165 -3.24 -25.94 3.96
CA ARG A 165 -3.34 -27.40 3.83
C ARG A 165 -2.55 -28.11 4.94
N GLU A 166 -1.34 -27.67 5.23
CA GLU A 166 -0.49 -28.28 6.27
C GLU A 166 -1.09 -28.08 7.66
N SER A 167 -1.64 -26.88 7.91
CA SER A 167 -2.36 -26.54 9.13
C SER A 167 -3.57 -27.44 9.35
N ARG A 168 -4.42 -27.61 8.33
CA ARG A 168 -5.59 -28.50 8.39
C ARG A 168 -5.17 -29.95 8.59
N ALA A 169 -4.13 -30.41 7.90
CA ALA A 169 -3.65 -31.79 7.99
C ALA A 169 -3.09 -32.13 9.38
N ARG A 170 -2.37 -31.20 10.02
CA ARG A 170 -1.74 -31.43 11.34
C ARG A 170 -2.65 -31.09 12.52
N PHE A 171 -3.55 -30.12 12.38
CA PHE A 171 -4.24 -29.47 13.50
C PHE A 171 -5.74 -29.22 13.29
N ASP A 172 -6.31 -29.60 12.14
CA ASP A 172 -7.74 -29.45 11.82
C ASP A 172 -8.24 -27.99 11.90
N ALA A 173 -7.38 -27.02 11.56
CA ALA A 173 -7.71 -25.60 11.54
C ALA A 173 -6.93 -24.87 10.44
N ASP A 174 -7.38 -23.66 10.08
CA ASP A 174 -6.65 -22.77 9.18
C ASP A 174 -5.42 -22.15 9.85
N PHE A 175 -4.41 -21.79 9.07
CA PHE A 175 -3.12 -21.34 9.61
C PHE A 175 -3.28 -20.08 10.49
N GLY A 176 -4.14 -19.15 10.07
CA GLY A 176 -4.44 -17.93 10.82
C GLY A 176 -5.16 -18.18 12.16
N ALA A 177 -5.81 -19.34 12.32
CA ALA A 177 -6.51 -19.71 13.56
C ALA A 177 -5.66 -20.55 14.53
N LEU A 178 -4.44 -20.91 14.13
CA LEU A 178 -3.51 -21.66 14.99
C LEU A 178 -2.91 -20.78 16.09
N SER A 179 -2.50 -21.42 17.19
CA SER A 179 -1.58 -20.78 18.14
C SER A 179 -0.20 -20.56 17.52
N THR A 180 0.54 -19.57 18.02
CA THR A 180 1.89 -19.24 17.55
C THR A 180 2.82 -20.46 17.56
N ASP A 181 2.77 -21.31 18.59
CA ASP A 181 3.59 -22.53 18.64
C ASP A 181 3.30 -23.52 17.50
N ARG A 182 2.02 -23.64 17.11
CA ARG A 182 1.62 -24.51 16.00
C ARG A 182 1.98 -23.90 14.65
N GLN A 183 1.89 -22.57 14.51
CA GLN A 183 2.39 -21.86 13.33
C GLN A 183 3.91 -22.05 13.19
N ARG A 184 4.67 -21.87 14.28
CA ARG A 184 6.12 -22.16 14.31
C ARG A 184 6.43 -23.60 13.92
N ALA A 185 5.68 -24.58 14.41
CA ALA A 185 5.90 -25.98 14.04
C ALA A 185 5.72 -26.28 12.54
N ILE A 186 4.95 -25.47 11.81
CA ILE A 186 4.81 -25.56 10.35
C ILE A 186 5.94 -24.80 9.64
N CYS A 187 6.31 -23.62 10.13
CA CYS A 187 7.29 -22.74 9.49
C CYS A 187 8.76 -23.09 9.80
N ASP A 188 9.05 -23.69 10.96
CA ASP A 188 10.41 -24.00 11.39
C ASP A 188 11.21 -24.87 10.40
N PRO A 189 10.62 -25.91 9.76
CA PRO A 189 11.32 -26.70 8.74
C PRO A 189 11.66 -25.93 7.45
N ILE A 190 11.03 -24.77 7.22
CA ILE A 190 11.16 -23.98 5.99
C ILE A 190 11.76 -22.59 6.24
N ARG A 191 12.16 -22.29 7.50
CA ARG A 191 12.61 -20.95 7.91
C ARG A 191 13.91 -20.48 7.27
N TYR A 192 14.68 -21.40 6.68
CA TYR A 192 15.96 -21.11 6.04
C TYR A 192 16.16 -22.07 4.86
N GLU A 193 16.11 -21.54 3.63
CA GLU A 193 16.15 -22.33 2.39
C GLU A 193 17.35 -23.29 2.30
N PRO A 194 18.60 -22.88 2.62
CA PRO A 194 19.75 -23.77 2.48
C PRO A 194 19.69 -25.03 3.34
N ASP A 195 18.97 -24.98 4.47
CA ASP A 195 18.85 -26.09 5.43
C ASP A 195 17.51 -26.85 5.27
N ALA A 196 16.63 -26.39 4.38
CA ALA A 196 15.31 -26.98 4.22
C ALA A 196 15.39 -28.40 3.61
N PRO A 197 14.54 -29.35 4.05
CA PRO A 197 14.42 -30.65 3.40
C PRO A 197 14.14 -30.51 1.90
N GLU A 198 14.64 -31.46 1.11
CA GLU A 198 14.49 -31.44 -0.35
C GLU A 198 13.03 -31.32 -0.78
N GLU A 199 12.14 -32.01 -0.07
CA GLU A 199 10.70 -32.05 -0.33
C GLU A 199 9.99 -30.72 0.02
N LEU A 200 10.66 -29.85 0.78
CA LEU A 200 10.13 -28.56 1.25
C LEU A 200 10.87 -27.35 0.66
N ARG A 201 11.79 -27.53 -0.31
CA ARG A 201 12.56 -26.43 -0.89
C ARG A 201 11.70 -25.30 -1.47
N VAL A 202 10.61 -25.64 -2.15
CA VAL A 202 9.73 -24.62 -2.77
C VAL A 202 9.05 -23.77 -1.69
N GLN A 203 8.66 -24.40 -0.59
CA GLN A 203 8.03 -23.76 0.56
C GLN A 203 9.04 -22.89 1.31
N ALA A 204 10.30 -23.33 1.42
CA ALA A 204 11.36 -22.52 2.00
C ALA A 204 11.68 -21.29 1.16
N ARG A 205 11.69 -21.40 -0.18
CA ARG A 205 11.78 -20.23 -1.09
C ARG A 205 10.62 -19.26 -0.90
N PHE A 206 9.40 -19.80 -0.77
CA PHE A 206 8.24 -18.98 -0.45
C PHE A 206 8.43 -18.23 0.88
N PHE A 207 8.84 -18.94 1.94
CA PHE A 207 8.99 -18.34 3.26
C PHE A 207 10.09 -17.26 3.28
N ASP A 208 11.21 -17.53 2.62
CA ASP A 208 12.30 -16.57 2.47
C ASP A 208 11.83 -15.31 1.73
N ARG A 209 11.19 -15.47 0.58
CA ARG A 209 10.67 -14.34 -0.20
C ARG A 209 9.58 -13.56 0.54
N PHE A 210 8.67 -14.25 1.22
CA PHE A 210 7.61 -13.61 1.99
C PHE A 210 8.18 -12.83 3.18
N ARG A 211 9.23 -13.36 3.83
CA ARG A 211 9.98 -12.67 4.88
C ARG A 211 10.65 -11.40 4.35
N ASP A 212 11.25 -11.44 3.17
CA ASP A 212 11.86 -10.25 2.55
C ASP A 212 10.82 -9.16 2.28
N ILE A 213 9.67 -9.53 1.71
CA ILE A 213 8.57 -8.59 1.45
C ILE A 213 8.04 -8.01 2.77
N THR A 214 7.79 -8.86 3.78
CA THR A 214 7.33 -8.43 5.11
C THR A 214 8.31 -7.46 5.77
N SER A 215 9.61 -7.79 5.73
CA SER A 215 10.69 -6.97 6.26
C SER A 215 10.78 -5.62 5.56
N THR A 216 10.68 -5.62 4.23
CA THR A 216 10.66 -4.41 3.42
C THR A 216 9.47 -3.53 3.78
N GLY A 217 8.29 -4.11 3.93
CA GLY A 217 7.08 -3.37 4.30
C GLY A 217 7.15 -2.80 5.71
N PHE A 218 7.74 -3.52 6.67
CA PHE A 218 7.83 -3.07 8.05
C PHE A 218 8.84 -1.93 8.22
N TRP A 219 10.08 -2.12 7.76
CA TRP A 219 11.17 -1.17 8.02
C TRP A 219 11.13 0.09 7.15
N THR A 220 10.14 0.22 6.27
CA THR A 220 9.81 1.47 5.55
C THR A 220 8.67 2.27 6.21
N THR A 221 8.06 1.76 7.28
CA THR A 221 7.13 2.52 8.14
C THR A 221 7.87 3.43 9.11
N ASP A 222 7.17 4.39 9.71
CA ASP A 222 7.75 5.25 10.74
C ASP A 222 8.21 4.44 11.96
N GLU A 223 7.40 3.47 12.40
CA GLU A 223 7.74 2.58 13.53
C GLU A 223 8.93 1.68 13.21
N GLY A 224 9.00 1.13 12.00
CA GLY A 224 10.13 0.34 11.55
C GLY A 224 11.41 1.17 11.42
N MET A 225 11.35 2.35 10.81
CA MET A 225 12.50 3.27 10.73
C MET A 225 13.00 3.66 12.13
N ALA A 226 12.09 3.93 13.06
CA ALA A 226 12.42 4.19 14.47
C ALA A 226 13.08 2.97 15.13
N ASP A 227 12.59 1.75 14.87
CA ASP A 227 13.21 0.52 15.37
C ASP A 227 14.65 0.35 14.86
N LEU A 228 14.95 0.66 13.61
CA LEU A 228 16.33 0.63 13.09
C LEU A 228 17.24 1.72 13.68
N GLY A 229 16.67 2.75 14.30
CA GLY A 229 17.38 3.99 14.62
C GLY A 229 17.78 4.77 13.37
N TYR A 230 17.00 4.65 12.28
CA TYR A 230 17.27 5.37 11.04
C TYR A 230 16.97 6.86 11.20
N VAL A 231 17.95 7.71 10.89
CA VAL A 231 17.85 9.18 10.96
C VAL A 231 18.17 9.87 9.63
N GLY A 232 18.34 9.10 8.54
CA GLY A 232 18.80 9.63 7.25
C GLY A 232 17.77 10.51 6.52
N ASN A 233 16.50 10.43 6.89
CA ASN A 233 15.41 11.28 6.39
C ASN A 233 15.21 12.56 7.21
N VAL A 234 16.00 12.77 8.28
CA VAL A 234 15.94 13.99 9.09
C VAL A 234 16.86 15.04 8.47
N PRO A 235 16.35 16.23 8.09
CA PRO A 235 17.18 17.27 7.52
C PRO A 235 18.17 17.79 8.56
N LEU A 236 19.45 17.84 8.18
CA LEU A 236 20.50 18.46 8.99
C LEU A 236 20.63 19.95 8.62
N PRO A 237 20.65 20.88 9.60
CA PRO A 237 20.81 22.30 9.32
C PRO A 237 22.21 22.64 8.78
N SER A 238 23.21 21.85 9.17
CA SER A 238 24.58 21.93 8.69
C SER A 238 25.21 20.55 8.69
N PHE A 239 26.07 20.28 7.71
CA PHE A 239 26.90 19.08 7.67
C PHE A 239 28.30 19.47 8.17
N GLU A 240 28.68 18.98 9.35
CA GLU A 240 29.97 19.32 9.98
C GLU A 240 31.17 18.58 9.35
N GLY A 241 30.91 17.71 8.37
CA GLY A 241 31.94 16.88 7.74
C GLY A 241 32.21 15.58 8.49
N PRO A 242 33.18 14.78 8.02
CA PRO A 242 33.59 13.56 8.70
C PRO A 242 34.23 13.86 10.07
N PRO A 243 34.16 12.92 11.04
CA PRO A 243 34.78 13.09 12.34
C PRO A 243 36.30 13.36 12.26
N PRO A 244 36.88 14.20 13.14
CA PRO A 244 38.30 14.56 13.10
C PRO A 244 39.26 13.36 13.11
N GLU A 245 38.92 12.29 13.83
CA GLU A 245 39.71 11.06 13.89
C GLU A 245 39.80 10.33 12.54
N VAL A 246 38.74 10.43 11.72
CA VAL A 246 38.71 9.84 10.37
C VAL A 246 39.55 10.69 9.42
N VAL A 247 39.46 12.02 9.54
CA VAL A 247 40.29 12.97 8.77
C VAL A 247 41.77 12.74 9.04
N GLU A 248 42.15 12.59 10.32
CA GLU A 248 43.52 12.31 10.73
C GLU A 248 44.01 10.95 10.21
N ALA A 249 43.19 9.89 10.35
CA ALA A 249 43.54 8.55 9.88
C ALA A 249 43.76 8.48 8.37
N LEU A 250 43.05 9.30 7.60
CA LEU A 250 43.17 9.37 6.14
C LEU A 250 44.22 10.37 5.65
N GLY A 251 44.83 11.16 6.55
CA GLY A 251 45.83 12.17 6.20
C GLY A 251 45.26 13.32 5.36
N LEU A 252 43.95 13.57 5.45
CA LEU A 252 43.27 14.62 4.71
C LEU A 252 43.50 15.99 5.36
N THR A 253 43.62 17.02 4.55
CA THR A 253 43.79 18.41 5.00
C THR A 253 42.47 19.18 4.96
N ALA A 254 42.44 20.38 5.56
CA ALA A 254 41.27 21.26 5.47
C ALA A 254 40.94 21.69 4.02
N GLU A 255 41.93 21.64 3.12
CA GLU A 255 41.75 21.94 1.69
C GLU A 255 41.09 20.76 0.94
N ASP A 256 41.24 19.53 1.44
CA ASP A 256 40.58 18.33 0.90
C ASP A 256 39.12 18.18 1.36
N LEU A 257 38.70 18.97 2.36
CA LEU A 257 37.35 18.96 2.96
C LEU A 257 36.49 20.17 2.57
N ALA A 258 37.05 21.12 1.82
CA ALA A 258 36.40 22.36 1.38
C ALA A 258 35.75 22.22 0.00
#